data_AF-A0AAD9Q1S8-F1
#
_entry.id   AF-A0AAD9Q1S8-F1
#
_cell.length_a   1.000
_cell.length_b   1.000
_cell.length_c   1.000
_cell.angle_alpha   90.00
_cell.angle_beta   90.00
_cell.angle_gamma   90.00
#
_symmetry.space_group_name_H-M   'P 1'
#
loop_
_entity.id
_entity.type
_entity.pdbx_description
1 polymer ?
#
loop_
_entity_poly.entity_id
_entity_poly.type
_entity_poly.pdbx_seq_one_letter_code
_entity_poly.pdbx_strand_id
1 'polypeptide(L)'
;MKNLHNLFLIVLSGSPWGWGETLKAFIFSLRNSEGLPPFKCKNKDYAIYKNSAYGPSFGDCMGLEIIDRDNCARGEAKAMIFDPYSFPTEVKDKLKVLASVAGTFSLDTYKVFYLV
;
A
#
# COMPACT_ATOMS: atom_id res chain seq x y z
N MET A 1 -19.37 5.04 -12.04
CA MET A 1 -19.25 4.41 -10.71
C MET A 1 -17.91 4.85 -10.13
N LYS A 2 -17.92 5.54 -8.99
CA LYS A 2 -16.71 6.14 -8.40
C LYS A 2 -16.02 5.07 -7.55
N ASN A 3 -14.90 4.53 -8.04
CA ASN A 3 -14.09 3.55 -7.33
C ASN A 3 -13.23 4.28 -6.27
N LEU A 4 -13.86 4.67 -5.16
CA LEU A 4 -13.13 5.21 -4.01
C LEU A 4 -12.37 4.07 -3.32
N HIS A 5 -11.10 3.89 -3.68
CA HIS A 5 -10.15 3.06 -2.94
C HIS A 5 -9.43 3.96 -1.94
N ASN A 6 -9.94 4.02 -0.70
CA ASN A 6 -9.32 4.79 0.37
C ASN A 6 -8.06 4.04 0.86
N LEU A 7 -6.88 4.57 0.55
CA LEU A 7 -5.61 4.07 1.05
C LEU A 7 -5.13 4.91 2.24
N PHE A 8 -4.82 4.24 3.36
CA PHE A 8 -4.29 4.85 4.58
C PHE A 8 -2.83 4.47 4.75
N LEU A 9 -1.97 5.47 4.94
CA LEU A 9 -0.52 5.30 5.05
C LEU A 9 0.01 5.98 6.32
N ILE A 10 0.78 5.27 7.14
CA ILE A 10 1.50 5.83 8.29
C ILE A 10 2.99 5.88 7.91
N VAL A 11 3.60 7.06 7.95
CA VAL A 11 5.04 7.26 7.70
C VAL A 11 5.72 7.65 9.00
N LEU A 12 6.79 6.93 9.38
CA LEU A 12 7.71 7.32 10.45
C LEU A 12 9.06 7.71 9.84
N SER A 13 9.61 8.82 10.34
CA SER A 13 10.80 9.52 9.82
C SER A 13 12.13 8.79 10.08
N GLY A 14 13.05 8.86 9.12
CA GLY A 14 14.47 8.55 9.28
C GLY A 14 15.10 8.12 7.96
N SER A 15 16.28 8.66 7.60
CA SER A 15 17.14 8.37 6.43
C SER A 15 16.46 8.21 5.05
N PRO A 16 16.88 8.97 4.02
CA PRO A 16 16.21 9.02 2.70
C PRO A 16 16.31 7.72 1.88
N TRP A 17 17.11 6.76 2.34
CA TRP A 17 17.33 5.48 1.69
C TRP A 17 17.31 4.35 2.72
N GLY A 18 16.48 3.35 2.48
CA GLY A 18 16.49 2.09 3.23
C GLY A 18 15.17 1.76 3.92
N TRP A 19 15.19 0.65 4.64
CA TRP A 19 14.01 0.09 5.30
C TRP A 19 13.75 0.78 6.64
N GLY A 20 12.47 1.06 6.90
CA GLY A 20 11.96 1.30 8.24
C GLY A 20 11.51 -0.02 8.84
N GLU A 21 12.09 -0.40 9.96
CA GLU A 21 11.83 -1.66 10.64
C GLU A 21 10.80 -1.46 11.75
N THR A 22 9.67 -2.13 11.66
CA THR A 22 8.68 -2.19 12.75
C THR A 22 7.70 -3.34 12.54
N LEU A 23 7.36 -4.06 13.62
CA LEU A 23 6.32 -5.07 13.60
C LEU A 23 4.91 -4.51 13.81
N LYS A 24 4.80 -3.19 14.07
CA LYS A 24 3.51 -2.51 14.31
C LYS A 24 2.79 -2.09 13.02
N ALA A 25 3.47 -2.15 11.88
CA ALA A 25 2.87 -1.80 10.60
C ALA A 25 1.86 -2.86 10.13
N PHE A 26 0.79 -2.39 9.49
CA PHE A 26 -0.18 -3.23 8.83
C PHE A 26 -0.79 -2.48 7.63
N ILE A 27 -1.14 -3.22 6.59
CA ILE A 27 -1.98 -2.75 5.49
C ILE A 27 -3.41 -3.18 5.82
N PHE A 28 -4.42 -2.39 5.49
CA PHE A 28 -5.80 -2.84 5.64
C PHE A 28 -6.65 -2.46 4.44
N SER A 29 -7.68 -3.25 4.20
CA SER A 29 -8.68 -3.01 3.17
C SER A 29 -10.06 -2.94 3.82
N LEU A 30 -10.76 -1.83 3.61
CA LEU A 30 -12.17 -1.67 3.95
C LEU A 30 -13.09 -2.24 2.85
N ARG A 31 -12.60 -2.23 1.61
CA ARG A 31 -13.28 -2.74 0.41
C ARG A 31 -12.24 -3.43 -0.46
N ASN A 32 -12.53 -4.66 -0.84
CA ASN A 32 -11.67 -5.50 -1.67
C ASN A 32 -12.47 -6.08 -2.85
N SER A 33 -11.75 -6.53 -3.88
CA SER A 33 -12.37 -7.05 -5.10
C SER A 33 -12.99 -8.44 -4.94
N GLU A 34 -12.74 -9.12 -3.82
CA GLU A 34 -13.19 -10.49 -3.56
C GLU A 34 -14.47 -10.56 -2.72
N GLY A 35 -15.01 -9.40 -2.28
CA GLY A 35 -16.20 -9.35 -1.44
C GLY A 35 -16.00 -9.85 0.00
N LEU A 36 -14.75 -9.93 0.45
CA LEU A 36 -14.41 -10.32 1.82
C LEU A 36 -14.79 -9.19 2.80
N PRO A 37 -15.08 -9.50 4.08
CA PRO A 37 -15.12 -8.48 5.14
C PRO A 37 -13.81 -7.68 5.22
N PRO A 38 -13.82 -6.47 5.82
CA PRO A 38 -12.61 -5.70 6.03
C PRO A 38 -11.51 -6.53 6.71
N PHE A 39 -10.29 -6.46 6.16
CA PHE A 39 -9.17 -7.26 6.65
C PHE A 39 -7.90 -6.43 6.78
N LYS A 40 -6.93 -6.96 7.54
CA LYS A 40 -5.60 -6.39 7.68
C LYS A 40 -4.52 -7.42 7.36
N CYS A 41 -3.46 -6.94 6.73
CA CYS A 41 -2.24 -7.65 6.45
C CYS A 41 -1.19 -7.21 7.45
N LYS A 42 -0.67 -8.14 8.26
CA LYS A 42 0.34 -7.84 9.29
C LYS A 42 1.74 -7.90 8.70
N ASN A 43 2.56 -6.94 9.08
CA ASN A 43 3.97 -6.96 8.73
C ASN A 43 4.73 -8.07 9.49
N LYS A 44 5.67 -8.76 8.82
CA LYS A 44 6.54 -9.76 9.48
C LYS A 44 7.99 -9.31 9.63
N ASP A 45 8.46 -8.42 8.76
CA ASP A 45 9.83 -7.89 8.70
C ASP A 45 9.81 -6.56 7.93
N TYR A 46 10.83 -5.71 7.88
CA TYR A 46 10.92 -4.50 7.02
C TYR A 46 9.58 -3.83 6.56
N ALA A 47 9.05 -2.92 7.37
CA ALA A 47 7.68 -2.40 7.17
C ALA A 47 7.50 -1.50 5.96
N ILE A 48 8.45 -0.60 5.74
CA ILE A 48 8.35 0.48 4.76
C ILE A 48 9.71 0.69 4.11
N TYR A 49 9.76 0.70 2.79
CA TYR A 49 10.93 1.11 2.05
C TYR A 49 10.80 2.60 1.75
N LYS A 50 11.82 3.38 2.13
CA LYS A 50 11.87 4.82 1.89
C LYS A 50 12.78 5.07 0.69
N ASN A 51 12.20 5.63 -0.37
CA ASN A 51 12.94 6.02 -1.57
C ASN A 51 12.48 7.41 -2.03
N SER A 52 13.40 8.36 -2.13
CA SER A 52 13.08 9.72 -2.56
C SER A 52 12.68 9.83 -4.04
N ALA A 53 13.00 8.84 -4.87
CA ALA A 53 12.67 8.87 -6.31
C ALA A 53 11.24 8.44 -6.62
N TYR A 54 10.60 7.64 -5.76
CA TYR A 54 9.26 7.07 -6.01
C TYR A 54 8.32 7.15 -4.81
N GLY A 55 8.77 7.70 -3.68
CA GLY A 55 7.97 7.76 -2.44
C GLY A 55 8.09 6.50 -1.58
N PRO A 56 7.31 6.43 -0.48
CA PRO A 56 7.30 5.26 0.39
C PRO A 56 6.61 4.06 -0.27
N SER A 57 7.15 2.86 -0.07
CA SER A 57 6.49 1.61 -0.46
C SER A 57 6.38 0.61 0.69
N PHE A 58 5.34 -0.23 0.66
CA PHE A 58 5.08 -1.24 1.68
C PHE A 58 5.15 -2.63 1.04
N GLY A 59 5.94 -3.51 1.65
CA GLY A 59 6.29 -4.79 1.07
C GLY A 59 7.40 -4.69 0.03
N ASP A 60 8.00 -5.83 -0.25
CA ASP A 60 8.94 -6.07 -1.34
C ASP A 60 8.27 -5.83 -2.70
N CYS A 61 9.12 -5.60 -3.71
CA CYS A 61 8.69 -5.32 -5.07
C CYS A 61 7.72 -4.12 -5.20
N MET A 62 7.74 -3.21 -4.23
CA MET A 62 6.89 -2.01 -4.22
C MET A 62 5.40 -2.38 -4.26
N GLY A 63 5.00 -3.34 -3.41
CA GLY A 63 3.65 -3.90 -3.42
C GLY A 63 2.55 -2.85 -3.25
N LEU A 64 2.73 -1.93 -2.31
CA LEU A 64 1.90 -0.73 -2.18
C LEU A 64 2.77 0.50 -2.37
N GLU A 65 2.48 1.29 -3.39
CA GLU A 65 3.31 2.41 -3.84
C GLU A 65 2.42 3.57 -4.31
N ILE A 66 2.76 4.80 -3.92
CA ILE A 66 2.19 6.02 -4.51
C ILE A 66 3.26 6.60 -5.41
N ILE A 67 3.00 6.56 -6.71
CA ILE A 67 3.94 6.98 -7.76
C ILE A 67 3.58 8.40 -8.16
N ASP A 68 4.54 9.30 -7.97
CA ASP A 68 4.55 10.60 -8.64
C ASP A 68 5.55 10.54 -9.79
N ARG A 69 5.07 10.60 -11.03
CA ARG A 69 5.92 10.64 -12.22
C ARG A 69 5.91 12.05 -12.78
N ASP A 70 7.10 12.63 -12.93
CA ASP A 70 7.29 13.81 -13.76
C ASP A 70 6.64 13.53 -15.14
N ASN A 71 5.62 14.31 -15.50
CA ASN A 71 4.78 14.23 -16.70
C ASN A 71 3.46 13.41 -16.64
N CYS A 72 3.06 12.85 -15.51
CA CYS A 72 1.70 12.32 -15.36
C CYS A 72 0.74 13.40 -14.80
N ALA A 73 -0.37 13.66 -15.50
CA ALA A 73 -1.38 14.63 -15.06
C ALA A 73 -2.15 14.21 -13.79
N ARG A 74 -1.95 12.97 -13.31
CA ARG A 74 -2.58 12.40 -12.12
C ARG A 74 -1.58 11.48 -11.42
N GLY A 75 -1.63 11.46 -10.09
CA GLY A 75 -0.89 10.49 -9.30
C GLY A 75 -1.31 9.06 -9.63
N GLU A 76 -0.35 8.16 -9.62
CA GLU A 76 -0.55 6.74 -9.87
C GLU A 76 -0.30 5.96 -8.59
N ALA A 77 -0.89 4.77 -8.47
CA ALA A 77 -0.63 3.89 -7.34
C ALA A 77 -0.60 2.42 -7.77
N LYS A 78 0.12 1.61 -7.00
CA LYS A 78 0.03 0.14 -7.03
C LYS A 78 -0.43 -0.34 -5.67
N ALA A 79 -1.27 -1.36 -5.63
CA ALA A 79 -1.76 -1.95 -4.38
C ALA A 79 -1.87 -3.47 -4.51
N MET A 80 -0.78 -4.13 -4.15
CA MET A 80 -0.58 -5.57 -4.14
C MET A 80 -0.03 -5.97 -2.77
N ILE A 81 -0.35 -7.18 -2.32
CA ILE A 81 0.18 -7.71 -1.08
C ILE A 81 1.40 -8.58 -1.40
N PHE A 82 2.58 -8.08 -1.03
CA PHE A 82 3.83 -8.81 -1.13
C PHE A 82 4.43 -9.08 0.25
N ASP A 83 5.41 -9.99 0.28
CA ASP A 83 6.24 -10.18 1.45
C ASP A 83 6.81 -8.83 1.91
N PRO A 84 7.04 -8.60 3.20
CA PRO A 84 6.81 -9.51 4.32
C PRO A 84 5.40 -9.41 4.92
N TYR A 85 4.42 -8.81 4.23
CA TYR A 85 3.06 -8.70 4.75
C TYR A 85 2.28 -10.01 4.59
N SER A 86 1.81 -10.58 5.71
CA SER A 86 0.86 -11.70 5.69
C SER A 86 -0.53 -11.23 5.27
N PHE A 87 -1.32 -12.08 4.63
CA PHE A 87 -2.73 -11.83 4.33
C PHE A 87 -3.61 -12.99 4.83
N PRO A 88 -4.94 -12.77 5.00
CA PRO A 88 -5.87 -13.84 5.37
C PRO A 88 -5.85 -14.99 4.36
N THR A 89 -6.04 -16.22 4.83
CA THR A 89 -6.06 -17.43 4.00
C THR A 89 -7.19 -17.46 2.98
N GLU A 90 -8.23 -16.66 3.21
CA GLU A 90 -9.40 -16.51 2.35
C GLU A 90 -9.11 -15.69 1.08
N VAL A 91 -8.04 -14.89 1.08
CA VAL A 91 -7.62 -14.10 -0.09
C VAL A 91 -7.11 -15.03 -1.17
N LYS A 92 -7.71 -14.96 -2.36
CA LYS A 92 -7.39 -15.82 -3.51
C LYS A 92 -6.35 -15.20 -4.44
N ASP A 93 -6.46 -13.90 -4.70
CA ASP A 93 -5.57 -13.16 -5.60
C ASP A 93 -4.97 -11.95 -4.88
N LYS A 94 -3.85 -12.19 -4.19
CA LYS A 94 -3.10 -11.16 -3.45
C LYS A 94 -2.63 -9.97 -4.31
N LEU A 95 -2.59 -10.13 -5.63
CA LEU A 95 -2.17 -9.07 -6.56
C LEU A 95 -3.33 -8.14 -6.92
N LYS A 96 -4.58 -8.62 -6.88
CA LYS A 96 -5.75 -7.82 -7.28
C LYS A 96 -6.65 -7.44 -6.12
N VAL A 97 -6.59 -8.16 -4.99
CA VAL A 97 -7.57 -8.03 -3.91
C VAL A 97 -7.75 -6.59 -3.40
N LEU A 98 -6.70 -5.76 -3.39
CA LEU A 98 -6.76 -4.39 -2.85
C LEU A 98 -7.33 -3.35 -3.84
N ALA A 99 -7.06 -3.48 -5.14
CA ALA A 99 -7.39 -2.47 -6.15
C ALA A 99 -8.11 -3.00 -7.40
N SER A 100 -8.52 -4.27 -7.40
CA SER A 100 -9.10 -4.98 -8.56
C SER A 100 -8.19 -5.10 -9.78
N VAL A 101 -6.92 -4.69 -9.68
CA VAL A 101 -5.93 -4.70 -10.76
C VAL A 101 -4.57 -5.12 -10.22
N ALA A 102 -3.81 -5.91 -10.99
CA ALA A 102 -2.49 -6.41 -10.62
C ALA A 102 -1.36 -5.46 -11.04
N GLY A 103 -1.64 -4.15 -11.10
CA GLY A 103 -0.76 -3.16 -11.68
C GLY A 103 -1.14 -1.75 -11.26
N THR A 104 -0.66 -0.78 -12.02
CA THR A 104 -0.90 0.63 -11.71
C THR A 104 -2.35 1.03 -11.98
N PHE A 105 -2.90 1.86 -11.08
CA PHE A 105 -4.19 2.51 -11.25
C PHE A 105 -4.09 4.01 -10.95
N SER A 106 -5.05 4.78 -11.47
CA SER A 106 -5.14 6.21 -11.18
C SER A 106 -5.57 6.44 -9.74
N LEU A 107 -4.81 7.26 -9.02
CA LEU A 107 -5.11 7.62 -7.64
C LEU A 107 -6.05 8.83 -7.61
N ASP A 108 -7.24 8.66 -7.03
CA ASP A 108 -8.19 9.78 -6.88
C ASP A 108 -7.78 10.72 -5.73
N THR A 109 -7.47 10.16 -4.56
CA THR A 109 -7.07 10.90 -3.36
C THR A 109 -6.35 9.99 -2.38
N TYR A 110 -5.44 10.55 -1.57
CA TYR A 110 -4.86 9.89 -0.41
C TYR A 110 -4.85 10.86 0.78
N LYS A 111 -4.89 10.30 1.99
CA LYS A 111 -4.86 11.09 3.24
C LYS A 111 -3.90 10.45 4.23
N VAL A 112 -3.07 11.28 4.84
CA VAL A 112 -2.15 10.87 5.92
C VAL A 112 -2.68 11.45 7.22
N PHE A 113 -2.84 10.59 8.23
CA PHE A 113 -3.29 10.97 9.56
C PHE A 113 -2.17 10.64 10.56
N TYR A 114 -1.96 11.50 11.54
CA TYR A 114 -1.11 11.23 12.70
C TYR A 114 -1.96 11.38 13.96
N LEU A 115 -1.62 10.58 14.97
CA LEU A 115 -2.22 10.68 16.30
C LEU A 115 -1.35 11.61 17.13
N VAL A 116 -1.98 12.52 17.86
CA VAL A 116 -1.35 13.45 18.82
C VAL A 116 -1.55 12.91 20.23
#